data_AF-A0A927XHH4-F1
#
_entry.id   AF-A0A927XHH4-F1
#
_cell.length_a   1.000
_cell.length_b   1.000
_cell.length_c   1.000
_cell.angle_alpha   90.00
_cell.angle_beta   90.00
_cell.angle_gamma   90.00
#
_symmetry.space_group_name_H-M   'P 1'
#
loop_
_entity.id
_entity.type
_entity.pdbx_description
1 polymer ?
#
loop_
_entity_poly.entity_id
_entity_poly.type
_entity_poly.pdbx_seq_one_letter_code
_entity_poly.pdbx_strand_id
1 'polypeptide(L)' 'MIVKNQNKDKSFLRFEASTKQKEYLELLAKIRGISRQELLTQVVEHFIDNNLQLIQNYKNELEELNNRTSEEIKMQGE' A
#
# COMPACT_ATOMS: atom_id res chain seq x y z
N MET A 1 -37.48 13.92 -14.24
CA MET A 1 -36.98 12.73 -13.52
C MET A 1 -35.56 13.02 -13.10
N ILE A 2 -35.26 13.15 -11.80
CA ILE A 2 -33.89 13.42 -11.32
C ILE A 2 -33.14 12.09 -11.31
N VAL A 3 -32.14 11.94 -12.18
CA VAL A 3 -31.26 10.76 -12.18
C VAL A 3 -30.31 10.89 -10.99
N LYS A 4 -30.50 10.06 -9.96
CA LYS A 4 -29.54 9.98 -8.84
C LYS A 4 -28.21 9.44 -9.38
N ASN A 5 -27.12 10.16 -9.14
CA ASN A 5 -25.78 9.69 -9.43
C ASN A 5 -25.43 8.52 -8.49
N GLN A 6 -25.44 7.30 -9.01
CA GLN A 6 -25.14 6.06 -8.27
C GLN A 6 -23.66 5.93 -7.87
N ASN A 7 -22.81 6.85 -8.31
CA ASN A 7 -21.37 6.87 -8.04
C ASN A 7 -20.96 7.92 -7.00
N LYS A 8 -21.92 8.66 -6.44
CA LYS A 8 -21.62 9.60 -5.36
C LYS A 8 -20.97 8.84 -4.19
N ASP A 9 -19.86 9.38 -3.68
CA ASP A 9 -19.10 8.85 -2.55
C ASP A 9 -18.41 7.48 -2.79
N LYS A 10 -18.35 7.01 -4.05
CA LYS A 10 -17.60 5.79 -4.41
C LYS A 10 -16.19 6.12 -4.89
N SER A 11 -15.21 5.41 -4.36
CA SER A 11 -13.83 5.38 -4.86
C SER A 11 -13.65 4.27 -5.88
N PHE A 12 -12.91 4.54 -6.95
CA PHE A 12 -12.64 3.58 -8.02
C PHE A 12 -11.15 3.43 -8.25
N LEU A 13 -10.68 2.19 -8.33
CA LEU A 13 -9.33 1.87 -8.77
C LEU A 13 -9.31 1.77 -10.30
N ARG A 14 -8.44 2.55 -10.94
CA ARG A 14 -8.13 2.44 -12.37
C ARG A 14 -6.63 2.20 -12.50
N PHE A 15 -6.27 1.22 -13.31
CA PHE A 15 -4.89 0.88 -13.59
C PHE A 15 -4.78 0.42 -15.04
N GLU A 16 -3.63 0.72 -15.63
CA GLU A 16 -3.25 0.14 -16.91
C GLU A 16 -2.53 -1.19 -16.65
N ALA A 17 -2.91 -2.21 -17.40
CA ALA A 17 -2.30 -3.52 -17.30
C ALA A 17 -2.12 -4.14 -18.68
N SER A 18 -0.96 -4.76 -18.86
CA SER A 18 -0.68 -5.62 -20.00
C SER A 18 -1.67 -6.78 -20.09
N THR A 19 -1.79 -7.37 -21.28
CA THR A 19 -2.61 -8.58 -21.51
C THR A 19 -2.26 -9.68 -20.53
N LYS A 20 -0.95 -9.94 -20.34
CA LYS A 20 -0.45 -10.95 -19.42
C LYS A 20 -0.86 -10.68 -17.96
N GLN A 21 -0.79 -9.43 -17.50
CA GLN A 21 -1.23 -9.06 -16.16
C GLN A 21 -2.74 -9.26 -15.97
N LYS A 22 -3.55 -8.95 -16.99
CA LYS A 22 -5.00 -9.19 -16.96
C LYS A 22 -5.32 -10.68 -16.86
N GLU A 23 -4.63 -11.52 -17.62
CA GLU A 23 -4.78 -12.99 -17.57
C GLU A 23 -4.41 -13.54 -16.19
N TYR A 24 -3.32 -13.07 -15.60
CA TYR A 24 -2.96 -13.49 -14.23
C TYR A 24 -3.99 -13.06 -13.20
N LEU A 25 -4.47 -11.82 -13.25
CA LEU A 25 -5.51 -11.35 -12.33
C LEU A 25 -6.78 -12.19 -12.46
N GLU A 26 -7.18 -12.53 -13.68
CA GLU A 26 -8.34 -13.37 -13.95
C GLU A 26 -8.16 -14.79 -13.38
N LEU A 27 -6.99 -15.39 -13.62
CA LEU A 27 -6.67 -16.72 -13.10
C LEU A 27 -6.65 -16.74 -11.57
N LEU A 28 -5.99 -15.76 -10.94
CA LEU A 28 -5.90 -15.65 -9.49
C LEU A 28 -7.26 -15.43 -8.84
N ALA A 29 -8.11 -14.59 -9.44
CA ALA A 29 -9.47 -14.34 -8.97
C ALA A 29 -10.29 -15.64 -9.01
N LYS A 30 -10.20 -16.40 -10.10
CA LYS A 30 -10.84 -17.71 -10.25
C LYS A 30 -10.38 -18.71 -9.19
N ILE A 31 -9.07 -18.82 -8.97
CA ILE A 31 -8.50 -19.74 -7.96
C ILE A 31 -9.03 -19.38 -6.56
N ARG A 32 -9.17 -18.09 -6.25
CA ARG A 32 -9.66 -17.60 -4.96
C ARG A 32 -11.18 -17.58 -4.83
N GLY A 33 -11.92 -17.80 -5.92
CA GLY A 33 -13.39 -17.72 -5.91
C GLY A 33 -13.93 -16.31 -5.65
N ILE A 34 -13.15 -15.26 -5.95
CA ILE A 34 -13.54 -13.86 -5.78
C ILE A 34 -13.58 -13.14 -7.13
N SER A 35 -14.23 -11.98 -7.19
CA SER A 35 -14.20 -11.16 -8.40
C SER A 35 -12.80 -10.56 -8.62
N ARG A 36 -12.47 -10.30 -9.89
CA ARG A 36 -11.24 -9.60 -10.27
C ARG A 36 -11.11 -8.23 -9.57
N GLN A 37 -12.22 -7.54 -9.34
CA GLN A 37 -12.20 -6.23 -8.69
C GLN A 37 -11.92 -6.35 -7.19
N GLU A 38 -12.52 -7.32 -6.49
CA GLU A 38 -12.17 -7.62 -5.09
C GLU A 38 -10.71 -8.03 -4.96
N LEU A 39 -10.19 -8.87 -5.86
CA LEU A 39 -8.78 -9.23 -5.87
C LEU A 39 -7.89 -7.98 -6.00
N LEU A 40 -8.21 -7.08 -6.94
CA LEU A 40 -7.45 -5.85 -7.13
C LEU A 40 -7.49 -4.95 -5.90
N THR A 41 -8.65 -4.80 -5.27
CA THR A 41 -8.79 -4.05 -4.01
C THR A 41 -7.87 -4.62 -2.94
N GLN A 42 -7.90 -5.94 -2.72
CA GLN A 42 -7.03 -6.60 -1.74
C GLN A 42 -5.55 -6.38 -2.05
N VAL A 43 -5.14 -6.51 -3.32
CA VAL A 43 -3.75 -6.29 -3.72
C VAL A 43 -3.31 -4.86 -3.42
N VAL A 44 -4.16 -3.87 -3.67
CA VAL A 44 -3.86 -2.46 -3.39
C VAL A 44 -3.82 -2.18 -1.89
N GLU A 45 -4.75 -2.73 -1.10
CA GLU A 45 -4.75 -2.61 0.37
C GLU A 45 -3.43 -3.16 0.95
N HIS A 46 -3.05 -4.38 0.56
CA HIS A 46 -1.82 -5.00 1.05
C HIS A 46 -0.58 -4.21 0.62
N PHE A 47 -0.58 -3.66 -0.60
CA PHE A 47 0.51 -2.80 -1.06
C PHE A 47 0.63 -1.54 -0.18
N ILE A 48 -0.48 -0.87 0.12
CA ILE A 48 -0.50 0.33 0.95
C ILE A 48 -0.02 0.00 2.37
N ASP A 49 -0.59 -1.02 3.00
CA ASP A 49 -0.29 -1.39 4.38
C ASP A 49 1.19 -1.77 4.55
N ASN A 50 1.72 -2.60 3.65
CA ASN A 50 3.13 -3.01 3.69
C ASN A 50 4.08 -1.82 3.51
N ASN A 51 3.77 -0.89 2.59
CA ASN A 51 4.61 0.28 2.39
C ASN A 51 4.51 1.28 3.56
N LEU A 52 3.34 1.43 4.16
CA LEU A 52 3.17 2.27 5.35
C LEU A 52 4.02 1.73 6.51
N GLN A 53 3.97 0.42 6.73
CA GLN A 53 4.80 -0.25 7.73
C GLN A 53 6.30 -0.06 7.44
N LEU A 54 6.71 -0.21 6.19
CA LEU A 54 8.11 0.00 5.79
C LEU A 54 8.58 1.44 6.06
N ILE A 55 7.76 2.44 5.74
CA ILE A 55 8.06 3.85 6.03
C ILE A 55 8.19 4.09 7.54
N GLN A 56 7.30 3.50 8.35
CA GLN A 56 7.36 3.62 9.81
C GLN A 56 8.64 2.99 10.37
N ASN A 57 9.04 1.82 9.85
CA ASN A 57 10.27 1.16 10.26
C ASN A 57 11.49 2.05 9.95
N TYR A 58 11.58 2.60 8.73
CA TYR A 58 12.69 3.51 8.37
C TYR A 58 12.73 4.76 9.24
N LYS A 59 11.57 5.32 9.60
CA LYS A 59 11.51 6.46 10.50
C LYS A 59 12.09 6.11 11.87
N ASN A 60 11.72 4.96 12.42
CA ASN A 60 12.20 4.51 13.73
C ASN A 60 13.71 4.23 13.71
N GLU A 61 14.20 3.53 12.67
CA GLU A 61 15.64 3.27 12.50
C GLU A 61 16.46 4.58 12.43
N LEU A 62 15.94 5.60 11.74
CA LEU A 62 16.58 6.90 11.64
C LEU A 62 16.60 7.63 13.00
N GLU A 63 15.52 7.56 13.77
CA GLU A 63 15.42 8.15 15.10
C GLU A 63 16.39 7.48 16.10
N GLU A 64 16.46 6.15 16.08
CA GLU A 64 17.42 5.38 16.88
C GLU A 64 18.87 5.74 16.53
N LEU A 65 19.19 5.84 15.24
CA LEU A 65 20.51 6.26 14.77
C LEU A 65 20.86 7.67 15.25
N ASN A 66 19.91 8.61 15.14
CA ASN A 66 20.12 10.00 15.58
C ASN A 66 20.35 10.09 17.09
N ASN A 67 19.61 9.33 17.89
CA ASN A 67 19.77 9.28 19.34
C ASN A 67 21.14 8.73 19.74
N ARG A 68 21.54 7.58 19.17
CA ARG A 68 22.86 6.98 19.41
C ARG A 68 24.01 7.92 19.03
N THR A 69 23.91 8.56 17.86
CA THR A 69 24.92 9.51 17.40
C THR A 69 25.01 10.72 18.34
N SER A 70 23.86 11.22 18.82
CA SER A 70 23.81 12.35 19.75
C SER A 70 24.41 12.00 21.11
N GLU A 71 24.20 10.77 21.60
CA GLU A 71 24.83 10.26 22.83
C GLU A 71 26.35 10.14 22.69
N GLU A 72 26.83 9.59 21.57
CA GLU A 72 28.26 9.49 21.28
C GLU A 72 28.95 10.86 21.23
N ILE A 73 28.32 11.85 20.59
CA ILE A 73 28.83 13.23 20.55
C ILE A 73 28.89 13.84 21.95
N LYS A 74 27.87 13.61 22.80
CA LYS A 74 27.87 14.11 24.18
C LYS A 74 29.03 13.53 24.99
N MET A 75 29.28 12.23 24.88
CA MET A 75 30.36 11.56 25.62
C MET A 75 31.78 11.94 25.14
N GLN A 76 31.93 12.41 23.90
CA GLN A 76 33.23 12.88 23.38
C GLN A 76 33.55 14.35 23.75
N GLY A 77 32.57 15.10 24.26
CA GLY A 77 32.72 16.49 24.69
C GLY A 77 33.00 16.66 26.19
N GLU A 78 33.03 15.56 26.96
CA GLU A 78 33.44 15.48 28.37
C GLU A 78 34.90 15.01 28.49
#